data_AF-A0A820MRK9-F1
#
_entry.id   AF-A0A820MRK9-F1
#
_cell.length_a   1.000
_cell.length_b   1.000
_cell.length_c   1.000
_cell.angle_alpha   90.00
_cell.angle_beta   90.00
_cell.angle_gamma   90.00
#
_symmetry.space_group_name_H-M   'P 1'
#
loop_
_entity.id
_entity.type
_entity.pdbx_description
1 polymer ?
#
loop_
_entity_poly.entity_id
_entity_poly.type
_entity_poly.pdbx_seq_one_letter_code
_entity_poly.pdbx_strand_id
1 'polypeptide(L)'
;LQNLSTRYEDWTEVIEGWIEEKEYYCHAFPSTNLFSRYAQMIWHSSVLIGCGAAICPPFGSYNISWNFYVCNYITGLLNSNYHAAYRQGIKDHPLHGNNKFCLFLEGTNFLVNLDCHGKVCLYNGTLNLNTCECQCSSYASGSYCEKCNLIE
;
A
#
# COMPACT_ATOMS: atom_id res chain seq x y z
N LEU A 1 8.28 -4.83 5.20
CA LEU A 1 9.12 -4.16 4.18
C LEU A 1 8.50 -2.79 3.91
N GLN A 2 9.33 -1.77 3.68
CA GLN A 2 8.90 -0.38 3.80
C GLN A 2 9.43 0.47 2.65
N ASN A 3 8.59 1.37 2.13
CA ASN A 3 9.02 2.48 1.29
C ASN A 3 9.13 3.73 2.17
N LEU A 4 10.21 4.48 1.95
CA LEU A 4 10.53 5.69 2.69
C LEU A 4 10.78 6.84 1.72
N SER A 5 10.31 8.02 2.11
CA SER A 5 10.55 9.26 1.38
C SER A 5 10.73 10.44 2.33
N THR A 6 11.55 11.39 1.90
CA THR A 6 11.82 12.65 2.59
C THR A 6 11.74 13.77 1.57
N ARG A 7 11.49 15.01 2.01
CA ARG A 7 11.56 16.22 1.16
C ARG A 7 10.51 16.32 0.04
N TYR A 8 9.43 15.59 0.16
CA TYR A 8 8.24 15.78 -0.65
C TYR A 8 7.21 16.61 0.12
N GLU A 9 6.39 17.37 -0.58
CA GLU A 9 5.37 18.22 0.05
C GLU A 9 4.17 17.39 0.50
N ASP A 10 3.71 16.44 -0.32
CA ASP A 10 2.55 15.61 -0.03
C ASP A 10 2.67 14.16 -0.52
N TRP A 11 1.65 13.35 -0.20
CA TRP A 11 1.61 11.93 -0.59
C TRP A 11 1.58 11.70 -2.10
N THR A 12 1.02 12.61 -2.89
CA THR A 12 0.98 12.49 -4.35
C THR A 12 2.40 12.48 -4.90
N GLU A 13 3.21 13.48 -4.53
CA GLU A 13 4.59 13.58 -5.00
C GLU A 13 5.45 12.40 -4.51
N VAL A 14 5.21 11.91 -3.29
CA VAL A 14 5.88 10.72 -2.74
C VAL A 14 5.60 9.49 -3.60
N ILE A 15 4.32 9.25 -3.93
CA ILE A 15 3.90 8.09 -4.70
C ILE A 15 4.40 8.22 -6.14
N GLU A 16 4.33 9.39 -6.75
CA GLU A 16 4.86 9.66 -8.09
C GLU A 16 6.37 9.41 -8.16
N GLY A 17 7.14 9.90 -7.18
CA GLY A 17 8.59 9.66 -7.12
C GLY A 17 8.95 8.18 -6.97
N TRP A 18 8.12 7.37 -6.31
CA TRP A 18 8.30 5.91 -6.29
C TRP A 18 7.91 5.26 -7.62
N ILE A 19 6.94 5.81 -8.36
CA ILE A 19 6.52 5.32 -9.68
C ILE A 19 7.57 5.64 -10.75
N GLU A 20 8.24 6.78 -10.68
CA GLU A 20 9.28 7.20 -11.64
C GLU A 20 10.43 6.20 -11.74
N GLU A 21 10.74 5.49 -10.65
CA GLU A 21 11.74 4.42 -10.66
C GLU A 21 11.43 3.28 -11.65
N LYS A 22 10.19 3.19 -12.16
CA LYS A 22 9.81 2.31 -13.25
C LYS A 22 10.74 2.44 -14.46
N GLU A 23 11.30 3.62 -14.73
CA GLU A 23 12.26 3.81 -15.82
C GLU A 23 13.49 2.90 -15.69
N TYR A 24 13.86 2.54 -14.47
CA TYR A 24 15.00 1.66 -14.17
C TYR A 24 14.59 0.19 -13.97
N TYR A 25 13.29 -0.12 -14.07
CA TYR A 25 12.75 -1.46 -13.87
C TYR A 25 12.62 -2.22 -15.20
N CYS A 26 13.33 -3.35 -15.30
CA CYS A 26 13.17 -4.31 -16.39
C CYS A 26 12.70 -5.65 -15.83
N HIS A 27 11.53 -6.10 -16.28
CA HIS A 27 10.93 -7.33 -15.78
C HIS A 27 11.83 -8.55 -16.04
N ALA A 28 12.01 -9.38 -15.01
CA ALA A 28 12.84 -10.57 -14.99
C ALA A 28 14.34 -10.35 -15.35
N PHE A 29 14.78 -9.10 -15.47
CA PHE A 29 16.17 -8.79 -15.81
C PHE A 29 16.91 -8.17 -14.63
N PRO A 30 18.11 -8.65 -14.29
CA PRO A 30 18.87 -8.08 -13.19
C PRO A 30 19.24 -6.61 -13.43
N SER A 31 18.59 -5.71 -12.71
CA SER A 31 18.92 -4.28 -12.68
C SER A 31 19.36 -3.83 -11.27
N THR A 32 19.82 -2.60 -11.17
CA THR A 32 20.33 -1.94 -9.96
C THR A 32 19.27 -1.78 -8.86
N ASN A 33 19.65 -1.51 -7.61
CA ASN A 33 18.67 -1.31 -6.51
C ASN A 33 17.81 -0.03 -6.63
N LEU A 34 17.98 0.75 -7.70
CA LEU A 34 17.33 2.05 -7.93
C LEU A 34 15.81 1.96 -8.20
N PHE A 35 15.25 0.75 -8.29
CA PHE A 35 13.81 0.54 -8.51
C PHE A 35 13.09 -0.20 -7.39
N SER A 36 13.75 -0.40 -6.25
CA SER A 36 13.20 -1.20 -5.16
C SER A 36 11.86 -0.67 -4.62
N ARG A 37 11.62 0.64 -4.66
CA ARG A 37 10.36 1.24 -4.20
C ARG A 37 9.25 0.97 -5.21
N TYR A 38 9.53 1.15 -6.51
CA TYR A 38 8.60 0.75 -7.55
C TYR A 38 8.26 -0.74 -7.48
N ALA A 39 9.27 -1.61 -7.43
CA ALA A 39 9.07 -3.06 -7.36
C ALA A 39 8.27 -3.49 -6.13
N GLN A 40 8.43 -2.81 -5.00
CA GLN A 40 7.61 -3.02 -3.80
C GLN A 40 6.15 -2.60 -4.02
N MET A 41 5.88 -1.51 -4.75
CA MET A 41 4.51 -1.08 -5.07
C MET A 41 3.78 -2.07 -5.98
N ILE A 42 4.50 -2.71 -6.90
CA ILE A 42 3.93 -3.70 -7.84
C ILE A 42 4.13 -5.14 -7.38
N TRP A 43 4.52 -5.37 -6.12
CA TRP A 43 4.72 -6.71 -5.59
C TRP A 43 3.40 -7.46 -5.46
N HIS A 44 3.26 -8.57 -6.19
CA HIS A 44 1.98 -9.26 -6.34
C HIS A 44 1.38 -9.81 -5.04
N SER A 45 2.19 -10.01 -3.99
CA SER A 45 1.73 -10.50 -2.69
C SER A 45 1.48 -9.39 -1.67
N SER A 46 1.79 -8.13 -1.99
CA SER A 46 1.55 -6.98 -1.11
C SER A 46 0.13 -6.46 -1.30
N VAL A 47 -0.85 -7.16 -0.73
CA VAL A 47 -2.28 -6.80 -0.87
C VAL A 47 -2.77 -5.76 0.15
N LEU A 48 -2.00 -5.56 1.24
CA LEU A 48 -2.28 -4.54 2.25
C LEU A 48 -1.08 -3.61 2.42
N ILE A 49 -1.38 -2.33 2.59
CA ILE A 49 -0.43 -1.25 2.82
C ILE A 49 -0.96 -0.37 3.95
N GLY A 50 -0.07 0.05 4.85
CA GLY A 50 -0.34 1.05 5.88
C GLY A 50 0.68 2.16 5.81
N CYS A 51 0.24 3.41 5.74
CA CYS A 51 1.10 4.56 5.55
C CYS A 51 0.95 5.57 6.69
N GLY A 52 2.02 6.29 6.97
CA GLY A 52 2.07 7.35 7.97
C GLY A 52 3.07 8.43 7.58
N ALA A 53 2.80 9.65 8.01
CA ALA A 53 3.67 10.79 7.79
C ALA A 53 3.94 11.51 9.12
N ALA A 54 5.13 12.09 9.25
CA ALA A 54 5.49 12.91 10.40
C ALA A 54 6.32 14.12 9.95
N ILE A 55 6.13 15.25 10.63
CA ILE A 55 7.01 16.42 10.49
C ILE A 55 8.18 16.21 11.44
N CYS A 56 9.38 16.04 10.88
CA CYS A 56 10.61 15.93 11.63
C CYS A 56 11.19 17.32 11.90
N PRO A 57 11.61 17.63 13.13
CA PRO A 57 12.29 18.89 13.43
C PRO A 57 13.66 18.95 12.75
N PRO A 58 14.30 20.14 12.69
CA PRO A 58 15.67 20.27 12.22
C PRO A 58 16.61 19.31 12.97
N PHE A 59 17.37 18.50 12.23
CA PHE A 59 18.26 17.50 12.80
C PHE A 59 19.42 17.18 11.84
N GLY A 60 20.65 17.11 12.37
CA GLY A 60 21.85 16.79 11.58
C GLY A 60 22.10 17.82 10.47
N SER A 61 22.19 17.37 9.22
CA SER A 61 22.39 18.22 8.03
C SER A 61 21.11 18.92 7.54
N TYR A 62 19.96 18.69 8.19
CA TYR A 62 18.69 19.31 7.85
C TYR A 62 18.44 20.50 8.78
N ASN A 63 18.66 21.71 8.28
CA ASN A 63 18.51 22.96 9.05
C ASN A 63 17.06 23.47 9.17
N ILE A 64 16.10 22.78 8.54
CA ILE A 64 14.67 23.12 8.57
C ILE A 64 13.86 21.85 8.88
N SER A 65 12.63 22.03 9.37
CA SER A 65 11.69 20.91 9.51
C SER A 65 11.36 20.30 8.15
N TRP A 66 11.06 19.00 8.11
CA TRP A 66 10.81 18.27 6.87
C TRP A 66 9.81 17.13 7.08
N ASN A 67 9.07 16.79 6.02
CA ASN A 67 8.12 15.68 6.05
C ASN A 67 8.83 14.35 5.82
N PHE A 68 8.55 13.39 6.70
CA PHE A 68 8.98 12.00 6.57
C PHE A 68 7.77 11.11 6.29
N TYR A 69 7.84 10.36 5.20
CA TYR A 69 6.76 9.49 4.73
C TYR A 69 7.20 8.03 4.77
N VAL A 70 6.34 7.19 5.33
CA VAL A 70 6.57 5.75 5.47
C VAL A 70 5.33 5.00 5.01
N CYS A 71 5.52 4.01 4.14
CA CYS A 71 4.50 3.00 3.86
C CYS A 71 5.06 1.61 4.13
N ASN A 72 4.35 0.85 4.96
CA ASN A 72 4.62 -0.54 5.27
C ASN A 72 3.68 -1.44 4.48
N TYR A 73 4.24 -2.51 3.91
CA TYR A 73 3.50 -3.52 3.15
C TYR A 73 3.46 -4.83 3.95
N ILE A 74 2.30 -5.50 3.93
CA ILE A 74 2.08 -6.75 4.70
C ILE A 74 3.09 -7.84 4.37
N THR A 75 3.37 -7.99 3.08
CA THR A 75 4.52 -8.73 2.58
C THR A 75 5.39 -7.75 1.84
N GLY A 76 6.64 -8.12 1.57
CA GLY A 76 7.36 -7.35 0.58
C GLY A 76 8.35 -8.15 -0.21
N LEU A 77 9.04 -7.40 -1.05
CA LEU A 77 10.06 -7.88 -1.96
C LEU A 77 11.16 -8.64 -1.20
N LEU A 78 11.20 -9.96 -1.36
CA LEU A 78 12.28 -10.78 -0.83
C LEU A 78 13.49 -10.69 -1.77
N ASN A 79 14.69 -10.55 -1.19
CA ASN A 79 15.95 -10.19 -1.87
C ASN A 79 16.38 -11.06 -3.07
N SER A 80 15.75 -12.21 -3.32
CA SER A 80 16.09 -13.08 -4.47
C SER A 80 15.26 -12.82 -5.74
N ASN A 81 14.13 -12.10 -5.68
CA ASN A 81 13.16 -12.01 -6.79
C ASN A 81 12.75 -10.58 -7.18
N TYR A 82 13.56 -9.56 -6.88
CA TYR A 82 13.21 -8.16 -7.14
C TYR A 82 12.94 -7.85 -8.63
N HIS A 83 13.50 -8.65 -9.53
CA HIS A 83 13.29 -8.51 -10.98
C HIS A 83 11.94 -9.03 -11.45
N ALA A 84 11.32 -9.95 -10.72
CA ALA A 84 10.05 -10.57 -11.08
C ALA A 84 8.97 -10.25 -10.03
N ALA A 85 8.63 -8.97 -9.91
CA ALA A 85 7.70 -8.48 -8.88
C ALA A 85 6.26 -9.04 -9.00
N TYR A 86 5.92 -9.55 -10.18
CA TYR A 86 4.67 -10.23 -10.49
C TYR A 86 4.94 -11.32 -11.52
N ARG A 87 3.99 -12.24 -11.73
CA ARG A 87 4.07 -13.16 -12.87
C ARG A 87 3.53 -12.49 -14.12
N GLN A 88 4.34 -12.40 -15.17
CA GLN A 88 3.85 -11.96 -16.48
C GLN A 88 2.83 -12.97 -17.02
N GLY A 89 1.69 -12.49 -17.49
CA GLY A 89 0.58 -13.33 -17.95
C GLY A 89 -0.38 -12.57 -18.87
N ILE A 90 -1.39 -13.28 -19.36
CA ILE A 90 -2.43 -12.71 -20.22
C ILE A 90 -3.34 -11.80 -19.38
N LYS A 91 -3.63 -10.58 -19.87
CA LYS A 91 -4.50 -9.61 -19.19
C LYS A 91 -5.90 -10.19 -18.93
N ASP A 92 -6.39 -10.98 -19.89
CA ASP A 92 -7.64 -11.73 -19.83
C ASP A 92 -7.42 -13.08 -19.15
N HIS A 93 -7.28 -13.06 -17.82
CA HIS A 93 -7.25 -14.26 -17.00
C HIS A 93 -8.64 -14.45 -16.36
N PRO A 94 -9.17 -15.69 -16.24
CA PRO A 94 -10.48 -15.93 -15.61
C PRO A 94 -10.61 -15.34 -14.20
N LEU A 95 -9.49 -15.24 -13.47
CA LEU A 95 -9.42 -14.60 -12.13
C LEU A 95 -9.53 -13.06 -12.14
N HIS A 96 -9.54 -12.40 -13.29
CA HIS A 96 -9.48 -10.94 -13.40
C HIS A 96 -10.84 -10.29 -13.71
N GLY A 97 -11.82 -11.04 -14.24
CA GLY A 97 -13.10 -10.44 -14.65
C GLY A 97 -12.89 -9.18 -15.51
N ASN A 98 -13.57 -8.08 -15.18
CA ASN A 98 -13.34 -6.76 -15.79
C ASN A 98 -12.24 -5.92 -15.11
N ASN A 99 -11.65 -6.42 -14.01
CA ASN A 99 -10.67 -5.70 -13.22
C ASN A 99 -9.26 -6.12 -13.63
N LYS A 100 -8.36 -5.15 -13.80
CA LYS A 100 -6.95 -5.43 -14.14
C LYS A 100 -6.14 -6.01 -12.96
N PHE A 101 -6.78 -6.28 -11.83
CA PHE A 101 -6.19 -6.81 -10.61
C PHE A 101 -6.81 -8.16 -10.29
N CYS A 102 -6.02 -9.08 -9.72
CA CYS A 102 -6.53 -10.31 -9.13
C CYS A 102 -7.42 -9.97 -7.93
N LEU A 103 -8.72 -9.83 -8.14
CA LEU A 103 -9.70 -9.99 -7.08
C LEU A 103 -9.97 -11.48 -7.01
N PHE A 104 -9.47 -12.15 -5.99
CA PHE A 104 -9.58 -13.60 -5.90
C PHE A 104 -11.04 -14.04 -6.06
N LEU A 105 -11.27 -14.95 -7.02
CA LEU A 105 -12.53 -15.64 -7.23
C LEU A 105 -12.89 -16.47 -6.00
N GLU A 106 -14.20 -16.52 -5.71
CA GLU A 106 -14.81 -17.44 -4.76
C GLU A 106 -14.26 -18.87 -4.94
N GLY A 107 -13.84 -19.50 -3.83
CA GLY A 107 -13.47 -20.92 -3.80
C GLY A 107 -11.97 -21.24 -3.68
N THR A 108 -11.07 -20.26 -3.51
CA THR A 108 -9.67 -20.52 -3.14
C THR A 108 -9.37 -20.01 -1.72
N ASN A 109 -9.04 -20.94 -0.82
CA ASN A 109 -8.81 -20.71 0.62
C ASN A 109 -7.55 -19.90 0.98
N PHE A 110 -7.05 -19.01 0.11
CA PHE A 110 -5.75 -18.37 0.35
C PHE A 110 -5.81 -16.88 0.70
N LEU A 111 -6.78 -16.10 0.20
CA LEU A 111 -6.73 -14.63 0.38
C LEU A 111 -8.07 -13.91 0.62
N VAL A 112 -9.21 -14.62 0.57
CA VAL A 112 -10.56 -14.02 0.58
C VAL A 112 -10.90 -13.24 1.85
N ASN A 113 -10.25 -13.55 2.99
CA ASN A 113 -10.51 -12.85 4.25
C ASN A 113 -9.46 -11.78 4.59
N LEU A 114 -8.40 -11.63 3.80
CA LEU A 114 -7.25 -10.79 4.19
C LEU A 114 -7.43 -9.31 3.83
N ASP A 115 -8.18 -8.97 2.78
CA ASP A 115 -8.40 -7.58 2.37
C ASP A 115 -9.83 -7.09 2.59
N CYS A 116 -10.70 -7.95 3.14
CA CYS A 116 -12.10 -7.65 3.41
C CYS A 116 -12.84 -7.03 2.22
N HIS A 117 -12.57 -7.52 1.01
CA HIS A 117 -13.14 -7.00 -0.24
C HIS A 117 -12.85 -5.51 -0.46
N GLY A 118 -11.70 -5.02 0.02
CA GLY A 118 -11.30 -3.61 -0.11
C GLY A 118 -12.05 -2.67 0.84
N LYS A 119 -12.61 -3.18 1.94
CA LYS A 119 -13.28 -2.35 2.94
C LYS A 119 -12.28 -1.42 3.64
N VAL A 120 -12.66 -0.15 3.80
CA VAL A 120 -11.86 0.89 4.47
C VAL A 120 -12.64 1.48 5.65
N CYS A 121 -11.99 1.69 6.79
CA CYS A 121 -12.61 2.33 7.95
C CYS A 121 -12.25 3.82 7.99
N LEU A 122 -13.25 4.68 8.00
CA LEU A 122 -13.13 6.14 8.04
C LEU A 122 -13.00 6.66 9.48
N TYR A 123 -12.70 7.95 9.64
CA TYR A 123 -12.63 8.65 10.93
C TYR A 123 -11.86 7.89 12.03
N ASN A 124 -10.64 7.43 11.73
CA ASN A 124 -9.80 6.63 12.64
C ASN A 124 -10.42 5.29 13.08
N GLY A 125 -11.34 4.73 12.31
CA GLY A 125 -11.79 3.36 12.51
C GLY A 125 -10.67 2.35 12.21
N THR A 126 -10.65 1.23 12.94
CA THR A 126 -9.69 0.14 12.73
C THR A 126 -10.40 -1.05 12.09
N LEU A 127 -9.90 -1.55 10.97
CA LEU A 127 -10.46 -2.75 10.33
C LEU A 127 -9.96 -4.01 11.05
N ASN A 128 -10.88 -4.83 11.54
CA ASN A 128 -10.56 -6.17 12.00
C ASN A 128 -10.43 -7.11 10.80
N LEU A 129 -9.21 -7.55 10.47
CA LEU A 129 -8.94 -8.41 9.32
C LEU A 129 -9.47 -9.85 9.49
N ASN A 130 -9.92 -10.25 10.68
CA ASN A 130 -10.52 -11.58 10.90
C ASN A 130 -12.03 -11.56 10.67
N THR A 131 -12.71 -10.45 10.99
CA THR A 131 -14.18 -10.33 10.89
C THR A 131 -14.65 -9.39 9.77
N CYS A 132 -13.74 -8.59 9.21
CA CYS A 132 -14.04 -7.55 8.24
C CYS A 132 -15.02 -6.48 8.74
N GLU A 133 -14.98 -6.23 10.05
CA GLU A 133 -15.75 -5.19 10.71
C GLU A 133 -14.86 -4.03 11.12
N CYS A 134 -15.37 -2.81 10.96
CA CYS A 134 -14.69 -1.62 11.43
C CYS A 134 -14.99 -1.39 12.91
N GLN A 135 -13.95 -1.35 13.73
CA GLN A 135 -14.01 -0.84 15.10
C GLN A 135 -13.88 0.68 15.05
N CYS A 136 -15.00 1.38 15.20
CA CYS A 136 -15.03 2.84 15.12
C CYS A 136 -14.46 3.50 16.37
N SER A 137 -13.85 4.67 16.18
CA SER A 137 -13.55 5.57 17.29
C SER A 137 -14.85 6.00 17.98
N SER A 138 -14.79 6.42 19.25
CA SER A 138 -15.97 6.73 20.09
C SER A 138 -16.95 7.73 19.48
N TYR A 139 -16.46 8.56 18.58
CA TYR A 139 -17.22 9.62 17.92
C TYR A 139 -17.68 9.28 16.50
N ALA A 140 -17.45 8.06 16.03
CA ALA A 140 -17.85 7.61 14.70
C ALA A 140 -18.74 6.36 14.77
N SER A 141 -19.64 6.21 13.81
CA SER A 141 -20.51 5.04 13.68
C SER A 141 -20.75 4.67 12.22
N GLY A 142 -21.38 3.51 11.98
CA GLY A 142 -21.60 2.97 10.64
C GLY A 142 -20.67 1.80 10.31
N SER A 143 -20.95 1.10 9.22
CA SER A 143 -20.22 -0.13 8.86
C SER A 143 -18.80 0.15 8.33
N TYR A 144 -18.55 1.39 7.91
CA TYR A 144 -17.26 1.94 7.49
C TYR A 144 -16.80 3.07 8.44
N CYS A 145 -17.44 3.25 9.59
CA CYS A 145 -17.25 4.40 10.47
C CYS A 145 -17.47 5.74 9.75
N GLU A 146 -18.41 5.79 8.82
CA GLU A 146 -18.65 6.91 7.92
C GLU A 146 -19.49 8.04 8.51
N LYS A 147 -20.10 7.84 9.68
CA LYS A 147 -20.94 8.84 10.36
C LYS A 147 -20.18 9.45 11.52
N CYS A 148 -19.99 10.76 11.49
CA CYS A 148 -19.39 11.50 12.60
C CYS A 148 -20.50 11.98 13.54
N ASN A 149 -20.40 11.61 14.81
CA ASN A 149 -21.38 11.91 15.86
C ASN A 149 -20.94 13.07 16.75
N LEU A 150 -19.93 13.87 16.35
CA LEU A 150 -19.49 15.09 17.05
C LEU A 150 -20.39 16.30 16.78
N ILE A 151 -21.60 16.10 16.25
CA ILE A 151 -22.54 17.18 16.00
C ILE A 151 -23.62 17.12 17.07
N GLU A 152 -23.37 17.84 18.17
CA GLU A 152 -24.36 18.65 18.88
C GLU A 152 -23.76 20.04 19.12
#